data_AF-A0A7K2XND0-F1
#
_entry.id   AF-A0A7K2XND0-F1
#
_cell.length_a   1.000
_cell.length_b   1.000
_cell.length_c   1.000
_cell.angle_alpha   90.00
_cell.angle_beta   90.00
_cell.angle_gamma   90.00
#
_symmetry.space_group_name_H-M   'P 1'
#
loop_
_entity.id
_entity.type
_entity.pdbx_description
1 polymer ?
#
loop_
_entity_poly.entity_id
_entity_poly.type
_entity_poly.pdbx_seq_one_letter_code
_entity_poly.pdbx_strand_id
1 'polypeptide(L)'
;PLGMFEDTVYTAEHFRTEPGDRLVFVSDGVYDVASPSGERYSERALARALTSTRLLPASQVPRAVLQELAGHRGVIDPDDDAMVVCLDWRGRPSD
;
A
#
# COMPACT_ATOMS: atom_id res chain seq x y z
N PRO A 1 12.34 -10.42 7.86
CA PRO A 1 13.11 -9.60 6.89
C PRO A 1 14.02 -10.51 6.06
N LEU A 2 14.35 -10.12 4.82
CA LEU A 2 15.23 -10.90 3.94
C LEU A 2 16.65 -10.97 4.50
N GLY A 3 17.21 -12.19 4.56
CA GLY A 3 18.61 -12.41 4.97
C GLY A 3 18.95 -12.13 6.43
N MET A 4 17.96 -11.84 7.29
CA MET A 4 18.20 -11.62 8.73
C MET A 4 18.48 -12.92 9.50
N PHE A 5 17.91 -14.04 9.05
CA PHE A 5 18.16 -15.36 9.64
C PHE A 5 18.46 -16.35 8.52
N GLU A 6 19.55 -17.10 8.70
CA GLU A 6 20.08 -18.07 7.74
C GLU A 6 19.05 -19.15 7.36
N ASP A 7 18.23 -19.55 8.33
CA ASP A 7 17.20 -20.58 8.15
C ASP A 7 15.79 -20.01 7.86
N THR A 8 15.68 -18.76 7.38
CA THR A 8 14.35 -18.22 7.05
C THR A 8 13.79 -18.94 5.82
N VAL A 9 12.79 -19.80 6.04
CA VAL A 9 12.04 -20.45 4.96
C VAL A 9 11.00 -19.46 4.43
N TYR A 10 11.16 -19.04 3.17
CA TYR A 10 10.14 -18.25 2.46
C TYR A 10 9.19 -19.19 1.72
N THR A 11 7.91 -19.13 2.06
CA THR A 11 6.85 -19.90 1.38
C THR A 11 6.12 -18.99 0.41
N ALA A 12 5.87 -19.48 -0.80
CA ALA A 12 5.04 -18.77 -1.76
C ALA A 12 3.57 -18.87 -1.38
N GLU A 13 2.93 -17.73 -1.16
CA GLU A 13 1.48 -17.62 -1.00
C GLU A 13 0.80 -17.49 -2.37
N HIS A 14 -0.29 -18.24 -2.56
CA HIS A 14 -1.02 -18.27 -3.81
C HIS A 14 -2.45 -17.80 -3.59
N PHE A 15 -2.90 -16.84 -4.41
CA PHE A 15 -4.27 -16.38 -4.42
C PHE A 15 -4.74 -16.17 -5.86
N ARG A 16 -6.05 -16.24 -6.09
CA ARG A 16 -6.65 -16.07 -7.42
C ARG A 16 -6.99 -14.60 -7.63
N THR A 17 -6.62 -14.07 -8.80
CA THR A 17 -7.05 -12.75 -9.28
C THR A 17 -8.07 -12.89 -10.40
N GLU A 18 -9.04 -11.99 -10.44
CA GLU A 18 -10.08 -11.89 -11.45
C GLU A 18 -9.92 -10.60 -12.26
N PRO A 19 -10.19 -10.60 -13.58
CA PRO A 19 -10.10 -9.37 -14.38
C PRO A 19 -10.93 -8.24 -13.74
N GLY A 20 -10.30 -7.09 -13.50
CA GLY A 20 -10.89 -5.98 -12.75
C GLY A 20 -10.34 -5.83 -11.33
N ASP A 21 -9.64 -6.83 -10.80
CA ASP A 21 -9.00 -6.73 -9.49
C ASP A 21 -7.92 -5.64 -9.46
N ARG A 22 -7.86 -4.95 -8.32
CA ARG A 22 -6.81 -3.99 -8.00
C ARG A 22 -5.99 -4.51 -6.83
N LEU A 23 -4.69 -4.67 -7.05
CA LEU A 23 -3.73 -5.06 -6.04
C LEU A 23 -2.93 -3.82 -5.65
N VAL A 24 -2.82 -3.56 -4.35
CA VAL A 24 -2.02 -2.47 -3.82
C VAL A 24 -1.02 -3.02 -2.82
N PHE A 25 0.26 -2.73 -3.06
CA PHE A 25 1.38 -3.13 -2.21
C PHE A 25 1.91 -1.89 -1.50
N VAL A 26 2.16 -2.02 -0.20
CA VAL A 26 2.64 -0.93 0.65
C VAL A 26 3.80 -1.39 1.53
N SER A 27 4.75 -0.50 1.81
CA SER A 27 5.75 -0.72 2.87
C SER A 27 5.20 -0.35 4.26
N ASP A 28 5.92 -0.73 5.30
CA ASP A 28 5.73 -0.29 6.69
C ASP A 28 5.77 1.23 6.85
N GLY A 29 6.67 1.91 6.14
CA GLY A 29 6.67 3.38 6.05
C GLY A 29 5.37 4.03 5.51
N VAL A 30 4.37 3.23 5.10
CA VAL A 30 3.00 3.72 4.83
C VAL A 30 2.05 3.46 5.99
N TYR A 31 1.96 2.22 6.52
CA TYR A 31 0.93 1.88 7.50
C TYR A 31 1.31 2.17 8.96
N ASP A 32 2.61 2.30 9.27
CA ASP A 32 3.10 2.62 10.61
C ASP A 32 3.20 4.13 10.91
N VAL A 33 3.05 4.99 9.90
CA VAL A 33 3.11 6.45 10.05
C VAL A 33 2.09 6.96 11.07
N ALA A 34 2.55 7.71 12.07
CA ALA A 34 1.69 8.30 13.09
C ALA A 34 1.17 9.69 12.69
N SER A 35 -0.04 10.01 13.14
CA SER A 35 -0.56 11.37 13.16
C SER A 35 0.06 12.19 14.31
N PRO A 36 -0.18 13.51 14.36
CA PRO A 36 0.19 14.34 15.51
C PRO A 36 -0.40 13.92 16.86
N SER A 37 -1.52 13.18 16.85
CA SER A 37 -2.11 12.59 18.07
C SER A 37 -1.54 11.22 18.42
N GLY A 38 -0.56 10.71 17.67
CA GLY A 38 0.04 9.40 17.84
C GLY A 38 -0.79 8.25 17.22
N GLU A 39 -1.83 8.56 16.45
CA GLU A 39 -2.65 7.54 15.79
C GLU A 39 -1.96 7.04 14.53
N ARG A 40 -1.63 5.75 14.48
CA ARG A 40 -1.06 5.13 13.29
C ARG A 40 -2.04 5.22 12.12
N TYR A 41 -1.51 5.41 10.91
CA TYR A 41 -2.26 5.40 9.68
C TYR A 41 -3.14 4.15 9.60
N SER A 42 -2.61 3.00 10.04
CA SER A 42 -3.34 1.75 10.32
C SER A 42 -4.21 1.24 9.16
N GLU A 43 -4.74 0.03 9.30
CA GLU A 43 -5.61 -0.57 8.27
C GLU A 43 -6.84 0.30 7.96
N ARG A 44 -7.37 1.05 8.93
CA ARG A 44 -8.59 1.84 8.73
C ARG A 44 -8.36 3.07 7.86
N ALA A 45 -7.30 3.85 8.05
CA ALA A 45 -7.06 5.01 7.17
C ALA A 45 -6.59 4.55 5.79
N LEU A 46 -5.72 3.52 5.74
CA LEU A 46 -5.31 2.93 4.47
C LEU A 46 -6.52 2.41 3.67
N ALA A 47 -7.45 1.68 4.30
CA ALA A 47 -8.67 1.21 3.63
C ALA A 47 -9.53 2.35 3.09
N ARG A 48 -9.61 3.48 3.82
CA ARG A 48 -10.30 4.68 3.32
C ARG A 48 -9.60 5.28 2.10
N ALA A 49 -8.28 5.41 2.12
CA ALA A 49 -7.48 5.91 1.01
C ALA A 49 -7.62 5.03 -0.25
N LEU A 50 -7.62 3.71 -0.07
CA LEU A 50 -7.88 2.77 -1.17
C LEU A 50 -9.30 2.93 -1.73
N THR A 51 -10.29 3.13 -0.85
CA THR A 51 -11.68 3.33 -1.25
C THR A 51 -11.89 4.67 -1.95
N SER A 52 -11.22 5.75 -1.53
CA SER A 52 -11.33 7.09 -2.11
C SER A 52 -10.70 7.16 -3.51
N THR A 53 -9.68 6.34 -3.76
CA THR A 53 -8.93 6.29 -5.03
C THR A 53 -9.45 5.27 -6.03
N ARG A 54 -10.53 4.53 -5.72
CA ARG A 54 -11.05 3.42 -6.54
C ARG A 54 -11.42 3.80 -7.98
N LEU A 55 -11.79 5.05 -8.22
CA LEU A 55 -12.16 5.55 -9.57
C LEU A 55 -10.97 6.14 -10.33
N LEU A 56 -9.80 6.24 -9.71
CA LEU A 56 -8.60 6.74 -10.35
C LEU A 56 -7.95 5.65 -11.22
N PRO A 57 -7.29 6.04 -12.32
CA PRO A 57 -6.35 5.16 -13.01
C PRO A 57 -5.26 4.68 -12.05
N ALA A 58 -4.82 3.42 -12.18
CA ALA A 58 -3.80 2.82 -11.31
C ALA A 58 -2.54 3.68 -11.16
N SER A 59 -2.09 4.34 -12.24
CA SER A 59 -0.91 5.21 -12.23
C SER A 59 -1.04 6.43 -11.32
N GLN A 60 -2.26 6.84 -10.96
CA GLN A 60 -2.51 7.99 -10.09
C GLN A 60 -2.70 7.60 -8.62
N VAL A 61 -3.00 6.33 -8.35
CA VAL A 61 -3.29 5.83 -6.99
C VAL A 61 -2.10 6.02 -6.04
N PRO A 62 -0.85 5.63 -6.38
CA PRO A 62 0.28 5.81 -5.46
C PRO A 62 0.44 7.26 -5.00
N ARG A 63 0.32 8.21 -5.93
CA ARG A 63 0.43 9.63 -5.61
C ARG A 63 -0.69 10.09 -4.68
N ALA A 64 -1.93 9.69 -4.95
CA ALA A 64 -3.08 10.07 -4.13
C ALA A 64 -2.98 9.50 -2.70
N VAL A 65 -2.56 8.24 -2.56
CA VAL A 65 -2.34 7.62 -1.24
C VAL A 65 -1.22 8.33 -0.47
N LEU A 66 -0.08 8.61 -1.11
CA LEU A 66 1.02 9.33 -0.46
C LEU A 66 0.66 10.77 -0.07
N GLN A 67 -0.24 11.44 -0.82
CA GLN A 67 -0.76 12.75 -0.46
C GLN A 67 -1.68 12.68 0.78
N GLU A 68 -2.55 11.67 0.86
CA GLU A 68 -3.40 11.46 2.04
C GLU A 68 -2.56 11.12 3.27
N LEU A 69 -1.54 10.27 3.11
CA LEU A 69 -0.56 9.93 4.15
C LEU A 69 0.17 11.18 4.66
N ALA A 70 0.62 12.07 3.76
CA ALA A 70 1.25 13.33 4.13
C ALA A 70 0.28 14.25 4.90
N GLY A 71 -1.01 14.25 4.53
CA GLY A 71 -2.05 14.96 5.28
C GLY A 71 -2.26 14.39 6.68
N HIS A 72 -2.24 13.06 6.83
CA HIS A 72 -2.41 12.37 8.11
C HIS A 72 -1.27 12.64 9.10
N ARG A 73 -0.01 12.60 8.63
CA ARG A 73 1.15 12.89 9.49
C ARG A 73 1.29 14.37 9.85
N GLY A 74 0.72 15.26 9.02
CA GLY A 74 0.85 16.71 9.20
C GLY A 74 2.29 17.19 9.07
N VAL A 75 2.80 17.85 10.11
CA VAL A 75 4.16 18.44 10.15
C VAL A 75 5.22 17.49 10.70
N ILE A 76 4.84 16.25 11.05
CA ILE A 76 5.78 15.25 11.56
C ILE A 76 6.61 14.70 10.41
N ASP A 77 7.93 14.67 10.61
CA ASP A 77 8.85 14.03 9.69
C ASP A 77 8.58 12.52 9.65
N PRO A 78 8.60 11.88 8.46
CA PRO A 78 8.40 10.45 8.37
C PRO A 78 9.53 9.70 9.07
N ASP A 79 9.17 8.71 9.88
CA ASP A 79 10.12 7.83 10.57
C ASP A 79 10.82 6.84 9.60
N ASP A 80 10.20 6.57 8.43
CA ASP A 80 10.70 5.64 7.41
C ASP A 80 10.22 6.01 6.00
N ASP A 81 10.81 5.40 4.98
CA ASP A 81 10.47 5.59 3.57
C ASP A 81 9.13 4.91 3.20
N ALA A 82 8.26 5.68 2.55
CA ALA A 82 6.94 5.22 2.13
C ALA A 82 6.93 4.76 0.66
N MET A 83 6.57 3.50 0.41
CA MET A 83 6.39 2.94 -0.94
C MET A 83 4.95 2.48 -1.16
N VAL A 84 4.38 2.82 -2.32
CA VAL A 84 3.07 2.34 -2.78
C VAL A 84 3.18 1.88 -4.23
N VAL A 85 2.71 0.67 -4.53
CA VAL A 85 2.55 0.16 -5.90
C VAL A 85 1.09 -0.21 -6.12
N CYS A 86 0.52 0.24 -7.25
CA CYS A 86 -0.85 -0.10 -7.64
C CYS A 86 -0.83 -0.85 -8.97
N LEU A 87 -1.49 -2.01 -9.00
CA LEU A 87 -1.62 -2.87 -10.17
C LEU A 87 -3.11 -3.16 -10.44
N ASP A 88 -3.60 -2.74 -11.61
CA ASP A 88 -4.90 -3.16 -12.11
C ASP A 88 -4.75 -4.42 -12.97
N TRP A 89 -5.32 -5.52 -12.52
CA TRP A 89 -5.30 -6.78 -13.26
C TRP A 89 -6.38 -6.77 -14.34
N ARG A 90 -5.97 -6.92 -15.60
CA ARG A 90 -6.88 -6.94 -16.76
C ARG A 90 -7.19 -8.35 -17.27
N GLY A 91 -6.75 -9.38 -16.55
CA GLY A 91 -6.76 -10.76 -17.04
C GLY A 91 -5.58 -11.04 -17.98
N ARG A 92 -5.47 -12.32 -18.36
CA ARG A 92 -4.54 -12.73 -19.43
C ARG A 92 -5.17 -12.37 -20.78
N PRO A 93 -4.38 -11.93 -21.77
CA PRO A 93 -4.86 -11.89 -23.15
C PRO A 93 -5.39 -13.28 -23.52
N SER A 94 -6.55 -13.33 -24.17
CA SER A 94 -6.97 -14.53 -24.87
C SER A 94 -6.05 -14.71 -26.09
N ASP A 95 -5.49 -15.91 -26.25
CA ASP A 95 -4.75 -16.33 -27.45
C ASP A 95 -5.62 -16.22 -28.73
#